data_AF-A0A2V7DDJ6-F1
#
_entry.id   AF-A0A2V7DDJ6-F1
#
_cell.length_a   1.000
_cell.length_b   1.000
_cell.length_c   1.000
_cell.angle_alpha   90.00
_cell.angle_beta   90.00
_cell.angle_gamma   90.00
#
_symmetry.space_group_name_H-M   'P 1'
#
loop_
_entity.id
_entity.type
_entity.pdbx_description
1 polymer ?
#
loop_
_entity_poly.entity_id
_entity_poly.type
_entity_poly.pdbx_seq_one_letter_code
_entity_poly.pdbx_strand_id
1 'polypeptide(L)'
;MADQEPEIITGRPEELAEQRNQAVSQPAQLLRIGAMLRELLEEVRRASPDDAGRKRLREIYDRALSVLKAGLSEDLQQELEAFATPLPATASESEIRIAQAQLLGWLEGLFQGIQAALWAQQMEARAQLDGMRRGLPPGPGGRIERPAPGYL
;
A
#
# COMPACT_ATOMS: atom_id res chain seq x y z
N MET A 1 37.62 17.42 13.04
CA MET A 1 36.16 17.40 12.84
C MET A 1 35.95 16.73 11.50
N ALA A 2 35.53 15.48 11.51
CA ALA A 2 35.26 14.73 10.28
C ALA A 2 33.81 15.00 9.89
N ASP A 3 33.60 15.54 8.69
CA ASP A 3 32.30 15.57 8.03
C ASP A 3 31.82 14.14 7.82
N GLN A 4 30.78 13.74 8.56
CA GLN A 4 29.97 12.58 8.19
C GLN A 4 28.90 13.09 7.23
N GLU A 5 29.11 12.90 5.94
CA GLU A 5 28.04 13.00 4.95
C GLU A 5 26.96 11.95 5.30
N PRO A 6 25.66 12.31 5.29
CA PRO A 6 24.61 11.36 5.55
C PRO A 6 24.55 10.35 4.41
N GLU A 7 24.79 9.08 4.75
CA GLU A 7 24.63 7.95 3.85
C GLU A 7 23.15 7.85 3.44
N ILE A 8 22.81 8.41 2.28
CA ILE A 8 21.47 8.26 1.70
C ILE A 8 21.32 6.78 1.35
N ILE A 9 20.42 6.09 2.05
CA ILE A 9 20.01 4.73 1.74
C ILE A 9 19.37 4.74 0.34
N THR A 10 20.19 4.55 -0.69
CA THR A 10 19.77 4.41 -2.09
C THR A 10 19.41 2.95 -2.36
N GLY A 11 18.34 2.46 -1.72
CA GLY A 11 17.70 1.23 -2.18
C GLY A 11 17.17 1.42 -3.60
N ARG A 12 17.34 0.43 -4.49
CA ARG A 12 16.71 0.54 -5.82
C ARG A 12 15.19 0.62 -5.66
N PRO A 13 14.47 1.39 -6.50
CA PRO A 13 13.01 1.47 -6.46
C PRO A 13 12.33 0.09 -6.47
N GLU A 14 12.94 -0.89 -7.15
CA GLU A 14 12.50 -2.28 -7.20
C GLU A 14 12.52 -2.96 -5.82
N GLU A 15 13.62 -2.81 -5.07
CA GLU A 15 13.80 -3.40 -3.74
C GLU A 15 12.84 -2.78 -2.71
N LEU A 16 12.63 -1.46 -2.77
CA LEU A 16 11.70 -0.74 -1.88
C LEU A 16 10.24 -1.16 -2.10
N ALA A 17 9.85 -1.45 -3.35
CA ALA A 17 8.49 -1.87 -3.65
C ALA A 17 8.27 -3.38 -3.44
N GLU A 18 9.29 -4.22 -3.58
CA GLU A 18 9.23 -5.61 -3.08
C GLU A 18 9.11 -5.65 -1.55
N GLN A 19 9.88 -4.83 -0.83
CA GLN A 19 9.75 -4.67 0.62
C GLN A 19 8.36 -4.17 1.02
N ARG A 20 7.76 -3.25 0.26
CA ARG A 20 6.37 -2.80 0.50
C ARG A 20 5.31 -3.84 0.15
N ASN A 21 5.54 -4.71 -0.83
CA ASN A 21 4.68 -5.87 -1.06
C ASN A 21 4.76 -6.87 0.09
N GLN A 22 5.93 -7.00 0.72
CA GLN A 22 6.13 -7.82 1.93
C GLN A 22 5.61 -7.14 3.20
N ALA A 23 5.31 -5.83 3.14
CA ALA A 23 4.81 -5.08 4.29
C ALA A 23 3.40 -5.52 4.73
N VAL A 24 2.63 -6.16 3.85
CA VAL A 24 1.28 -6.68 4.15
C VAL A 24 1.18 -8.16 3.81
N SER A 25 1.05 -9.00 4.84
CA SER A 25 0.97 -10.46 4.67
C SER A 25 -0.41 -10.94 4.21
N GLN A 26 -1.50 -10.26 4.61
CA GLN A 26 -2.88 -10.66 4.28
C GLN A 26 -3.73 -9.48 3.76
N PRO A 27 -3.48 -8.98 2.53
CA PRO A 27 -4.14 -7.78 2.02
C PRO A 27 -5.67 -7.87 2.00
N ALA A 28 -6.21 -9.01 1.56
CA ALA A 28 -7.66 -9.22 1.49
C ALA A 28 -8.34 -9.21 2.86
N GLN A 29 -7.65 -9.70 3.91
CA GLN A 29 -8.17 -9.66 5.27
C GLN A 29 -8.24 -8.21 5.78
N LEU A 30 -7.18 -7.43 5.59
CA LEU A 30 -7.13 -6.04 6.02
C LEU A 30 -8.20 -5.19 5.31
N LEU A 31 -8.39 -5.39 4.00
CA LEU A 31 -9.43 -4.70 3.23
C LEU A 31 -10.84 -5.01 3.77
N ARG A 32 -11.12 -6.27 4.10
CA ARG A 32 -12.41 -6.67 4.69
C ARG A 32 -12.64 -6.04 6.05
N ILE A 33 -11.61 -5.98 6.90
CA ILE A 33 -11.70 -5.33 8.22
C ILE A 33 -11.88 -3.82 8.07
N GLY A 34 -11.16 -3.18 7.14
CA GLY A 34 -11.35 -1.76 6.82
C GLY A 34 -12.77 -1.46 6.33
N ALA A 35 -13.32 -2.27 5.41
CA ALA A 35 -14.70 -2.11 4.97
C ALA A 35 -15.70 -2.25 6.13
N MET A 36 -15.53 -3.27 6.98
CA MET A 36 -16.37 -3.46 8.16
C MET A 36 -16.33 -2.24 9.11
N LEU A 37 -15.14 -1.71 9.40
CA LEU A 37 -15.00 -0.54 10.27
C LEU A 37 -15.63 0.71 9.66
N ARG A 38 -15.55 0.89 8.34
CA ARG A 38 -16.20 2.01 7.64
C ARG A 38 -17.72 1.93 7.77
N GLU A 39 -18.31 0.75 7.53
CA GLU A 39 -19.76 0.56 7.68
C GLU A 39 -20.21 0.81 9.13
N LEU A 40 -19.45 0.32 10.12
CA LEU A 40 -19.73 0.60 11.53
C LEU A 40 -19.64 2.09 11.87
N LEU A 41 -18.62 2.79 11.36
CA LEU A 41 -18.47 4.23 11.57
C LEU A 41 -19.68 4.99 11.01
N GLU A 42 -20.15 4.63 9.81
CA GLU A 42 -21.33 5.24 9.20
C GLU A 42 -22.63 4.91 9.95
N GLU A 43 -22.78 3.69 10.46
CA GLU A 43 -23.94 3.31 11.27
C GLU A 43 -23.99 4.09 12.59
N VAL A 44 -22.85 4.24 13.27
CA VAL A 44 -22.75 5.01 14.53
C VAL A 44 -23.17 6.46 14.32
N ARG A 45 -22.76 7.07 13.19
CA ARG A 45 -23.15 8.44 12.83
C ARG A 45 -24.66 8.61 12.65
N ARG A 46 -25.38 7.53 12.27
CA ARG A 46 -26.83 7.56 12.03
C ARG A 46 -27.64 7.23 13.28
N ALA A 47 -27.21 6.22 14.04
CA ALA A 47 -28.03 5.59 15.06
C ALA A 47 -27.76 6.07 16.50
N SER A 48 -26.65 6.78 16.78
CA SER A 48 -26.25 7.25 18.12
C SER A 48 -26.32 6.16 19.20
N PRO A 49 -25.28 5.31 19.32
CA PRO A 49 -25.30 4.15 20.22
C PRO A 49 -25.41 4.51 21.71
N ASP A 50 -26.16 3.69 22.43
CA ASP A 50 -26.22 3.71 23.88
C ASP A 50 -24.91 3.20 24.53
N ASP A 51 -24.87 3.17 25.85
CA ASP A 51 -23.67 2.78 26.61
C ASP A 51 -23.20 1.35 26.27
N ALA A 52 -24.15 0.42 26.10
CA ALA A 52 -23.85 -0.96 25.72
C ALA A 52 -23.29 -1.02 24.29
N GLY A 53 -23.87 -0.26 23.36
CA GLY A 53 -23.40 -0.09 21.99
C GLY A 53 -21.99 0.48 21.94
N ARG A 54 -21.70 1.54 22.70
CA ARG A 54 -20.35 2.12 22.78
C ARG A 54 -19.32 1.13 23.31
N LYS A 55 -19.66 0.37 24.37
CA LYS A 55 -18.80 -0.70 24.88
C LYS A 55 -18.50 -1.74 23.79
N ARG A 56 -19.52 -2.15 23.04
CA ARG A 56 -19.37 -3.12 21.95
C ARG A 56 -18.50 -2.58 20.81
N LEU A 57 -18.66 -1.31 20.44
CA LEU A 57 -17.88 -0.67 19.39
C LEU A 57 -16.40 -0.58 19.76
N ARG A 58 -16.09 -0.23 21.02
CA ARG A 58 -14.72 -0.25 21.55
C ARG A 58 -14.10 -1.64 21.44
N GLU A 59 -14.82 -2.68 21.87
CA GLU A 59 -14.33 -4.06 21.77
C GLU A 59 -14.09 -4.50 20.31
N ILE A 60 -14.93 -4.05 19.38
CA ILE A 60 -14.73 -4.31 17.94
C ILE A 60 -13.49 -3.58 17.44
N TYR A 61 -13.29 -2.32 17.82
CA TYR A 61 -12.09 -1.55 17.47
C TYR A 61 -10.81 -2.23 17.96
N ASP A 62 -10.75 -2.62 19.24
CA ASP A 62 -9.58 -3.27 19.83
C ASP A 62 -9.24 -4.58 19.10
N ARG A 63 -10.27 -5.39 18.79
CA ARG A 63 -10.10 -6.64 18.02
C ARG A 63 -9.63 -6.37 16.60
N ALA A 64 -10.22 -5.37 15.94
CA ALA A 64 -9.83 -5.00 14.58
C ALA A 64 -8.37 -4.55 14.55
N LEU A 65 -7.95 -3.69 15.49
CA LEU A 65 -6.56 -3.25 15.62
C LEU A 65 -5.61 -4.44 15.79
N SER A 66 -5.94 -5.39 16.67
CA SER A 66 -5.14 -6.60 16.87
C SER A 66 -5.02 -7.45 15.60
N VAL A 67 -6.11 -7.63 14.85
CA VAL A 67 -6.11 -8.40 13.60
C VAL A 67 -5.31 -7.67 12.52
N LEU A 68 -5.44 -6.35 12.43
CA LEU A 68 -4.69 -5.55 11.46
C LEU A 68 -3.19 -5.68 11.72
N LYS A 69 -2.75 -5.48 12.97
CA LYS A 69 -1.33 -5.62 13.36
C LYS A 69 -0.75 -6.98 12.97
N ALA A 70 -1.50 -8.06 13.20
CA ALA A 70 -1.05 -9.41 12.85
C ALA A 70 -0.86 -9.64 11.33
N GLY A 71 -1.44 -8.78 10.48
CA GLY A 71 -1.30 -8.83 9.03
C GLY A 71 -0.24 -7.88 8.46
N LEU A 72 0.45 -7.11 9.29
CA LEU A 72 1.45 -6.10 8.91
C LEU A 72 2.87 -6.56 9.24
N SER A 73 3.86 -6.05 8.53
CA SER A 73 5.28 -6.17 8.90
C SER A 73 5.57 -5.47 10.22
N GLU A 74 6.70 -5.80 10.86
CA GLU A 74 7.10 -5.24 12.15
C GLU A 74 7.20 -3.70 12.11
N ASP A 75 7.80 -3.14 11.06
CA ASP A 75 7.91 -1.68 10.89
C ASP A 75 6.53 -1.00 10.84
N LEU A 76 5.58 -1.55 10.09
CA LEU A 76 4.23 -1.01 10.00
C LEU A 76 3.43 -1.24 11.28
N GLN A 77 3.71 -2.30 12.04
CA GLN A 77 3.13 -2.48 13.37
C GLN A 77 3.60 -1.37 14.32
N GLN A 78 4.90 -1.06 14.33
CA GLN A 78 5.46 0.02 15.14
C GLN A 78 4.90 1.39 14.74
N GLU A 79 4.80 1.66 13.43
CA GLU A 79 4.18 2.88 12.92
C GLU A 79 2.72 2.99 13.38
N LEU A 80 1.94 1.92 13.22
CA LEU A 80 0.54 1.91 13.64
C LEU A 80 0.39 2.11 15.15
N GLU A 81 1.24 1.49 15.97
CA GLU A 81 1.25 1.65 17.43
C GLU A 81 1.58 3.08 17.87
N ALA A 82 2.46 3.78 17.15
CA ALA A 82 2.83 5.16 17.47
C ALA A 82 1.63 6.12 17.39
N PHE A 83 0.63 5.79 16.58
CA PHE A 83 -0.57 6.61 16.39
C PHE A 83 -1.83 6.02 17.05
N ALA A 84 -1.95 4.71 17.18
CA ALA A 84 -3.13 4.01 17.69
C ALA A 84 -3.11 3.89 19.22
N THR A 85 -3.40 5.00 19.91
CA THR A 85 -3.54 5.00 21.37
C THR A 85 -4.76 4.17 21.81
N PRO A 86 -4.64 3.28 22.82
CA PRO A 86 -5.78 2.50 23.30
C PRO A 86 -6.93 3.37 23.82
N LEU A 87 -8.17 3.01 23.46
CA LEU A 87 -9.36 3.71 23.93
C LEU A 87 -9.64 3.38 25.41
N PRO A 88 -9.92 4.36 26.28
CA PRO A 88 -10.29 4.10 27.66
C PRO A 88 -11.66 3.39 27.73
N ALA A 89 -11.92 2.69 28.83
CA ALA A 89 -13.21 2.02 29.05
C ALA A 89 -14.41 2.99 29.04
N THR A 90 -14.16 4.26 29.36
CA THR A 90 -15.13 5.36 29.39
C THR A 90 -15.16 6.17 28.10
N ALA A 91 -14.55 5.67 27.01
CA ALA A 91 -14.51 6.39 25.74
C ALA A 91 -15.91 6.79 25.26
N SER A 92 -16.05 8.06 24.93
CA SER A 92 -17.24 8.63 24.32
C SER A 92 -17.42 8.13 22.89
N GLU A 93 -18.63 8.28 22.35
CA GLU A 93 -18.91 7.93 20.95
C GLU A 93 -17.98 8.68 19.99
N SER A 94 -17.76 9.97 20.24
CA SER A 94 -16.87 10.81 19.44
C SER A 94 -15.43 10.30 19.44
N GLU A 95 -14.91 9.87 20.59
CA GLU A 95 -13.55 9.29 20.66
C GLU A 95 -13.44 7.99 19.87
N ILE A 96 -14.44 7.11 19.95
CA ILE A 96 -14.48 5.86 19.17
C ILE A 96 -14.52 6.17 17.67
N ARG A 97 -15.36 7.13 17.24
CA ARG A 97 -15.45 7.53 15.82
C ARG A 97 -14.14 8.10 15.30
N ILE A 98 -13.46 8.95 16.09
CA ILE A 98 -12.15 9.53 15.72
C ILE A 98 -11.12 8.41 15.57
N ALA A 99 -11.04 7.48 16.52
CA ALA A 99 -10.09 6.36 16.47
C ALA A 99 -10.35 5.44 15.25
N GLN A 100 -11.61 5.15 14.92
CA GLN A 100 -11.98 4.39 13.73
C GLN A 100 -11.62 5.14 12.44
N ALA A 101 -11.94 6.44 12.34
CA ALA A 101 -11.62 7.26 11.18
C ALA A 101 -10.10 7.37 10.95
N GLN A 102 -9.32 7.53 12.02
CA GLN A 102 -7.86 7.53 11.97
C GLN A 102 -7.31 6.22 11.42
N LEU A 103 -7.80 5.08 11.94
CA LEU A 103 -7.37 3.75 11.50
C LEU A 103 -7.73 3.51 10.02
N LEU A 104 -8.93 3.92 9.59
CA LEU A 104 -9.35 3.83 8.19
C LEU A 104 -8.47 4.69 7.27
N GLY A 105 -8.22 5.94 7.65
CA GLY A 105 -7.38 6.85 6.86
C GLY A 105 -5.95 6.34 6.73
N TRP A 106 -5.37 5.81 7.81
CA TRP A 106 -4.04 5.20 7.78
C TRP A 106 -4.01 3.97 6.85
N LEU A 107 -5.00 3.08 6.95
CA LEU A 107 -5.11 1.92 6.05
C LEU A 107 -5.26 2.33 4.58
N GLU A 108 -6.10 3.33 4.28
CA GLU A 108 -6.25 3.86 2.93
C GLU A 108 -4.92 4.40 2.39
N GLY A 109 -4.19 5.18 3.19
CA GLY A 109 -2.88 5.72 2.84
C GLY A 109 -1.85 4.61 2.57
N LEU A 110 -1.83 3.56 3.41
CA LEU A 110 -0.99 2.39 3.21
C LEU A 110 -1.27 1.72 1.86
N PHE A 111 -2.54 1.43 1.56
CA PHE A 111 -2.92 0.78 0.31
C PHE A 111 -2.63 1.67 -0.91
N GLN A 112 -2.95 2.97 -0.85
CA GLN A 112 -2.62 3.92 -1.93
C GLN A 112 -1.12 4.00 -2.17
N GLY A 113 -0.32 4.00 -1.10
CA GLY A 113 1.13 4.00 -1.20
C GLY A 113 1.68 2.75 -1.88
N ILE A 114 1.16 1.56 -1.54
CA ILE A 114 1.52 0.29 -2.18
C ILE A 114 1.16 0.33 -3.68
N GLN A 115 -0.05 0.79 -4.04
CA GLN A 115 -0.48 0.88 -5.44
C GLN A 115 0.38 1.88 -6.24
N ALA A 116 0.68 3.05 -5.66
CA ALA A 116 1.53 4.05 -6.31
C ALA A 116 2.94 3.51 -6.60
N ALA A 117 3.51 2.74 -5.66
CA ALA A 117 4.81 2.11 -5.85
C ALA A 117 4.79 1.05 -6.96
N LEU A 118 3.75 0.20 -6.98
CA LEU A 118 3.56 -0.80 -8.04
C LEU A 118 3.40 -0.17 -9.43
N TRP A 119 2.65 0.93 -9.53
CA TRP A 119 2.53 1.67 -10.78
C TRP A 119 3.85 2.29 -11.23
N ALA A 120 4.64 2.85 -10.31
CA ALA A 120 5.97 3.38 -10.64
C ALA A 120 6.88 2.28 -11.20
N GLN A 121 6.93 1.10 -10.56
CA GLN A 121 7.68 -0.06 -11.05
C GLN A 121 7.25 -0.46 -12.47
N GLN A 122 5.94 -0.56 -12.73
CA GLN A 122 5.45 -0.93 -14.07
C GLN A 122 5.82 0.10 -15.14
N MET A 123 5.83 1.39 -14.80
CA MET A 123 6.20 2.45 -15.73
C MET A 123 7.70 2.44 -16.05
N GLU A 124 8.56 2.25 -15.05
CA GLU A 124 10.00 2.11 -15.24
C GLU A 124 10.34 0.87 -16.08
N ALA A 125 9.73 -0.27 -15.78
CA ALA A 125 9.93 -1.50 -16.55
C ALA A 125 9.54 -1.31 -18.04
N ARG A 126 8.43 -0.60 -18.31
CA ARG A 126 8.01 -0.26 -19.68
C ARG A 126 9.02 0.66 -20.37
N ALA A 127 9.50 1.69 -19.68
CA ALA A 127 10.48 2.63 -20.22
C ALA A 127 11.82 1.95 -20.57
N GLN A 128 12.27 0.99 -19.74
CA GLN A 128 13.47 0.19 -20.00
C GLN A 128 13.30 -0.64 -21.29
N LEU A 129 12.15 -1.31 -21.47
CA LEU A 129 11.87 -2.10 -22.67
C LEU A 129 11.81 -1.26 -23.94
N ASP A 130 11.20 -0.08 -23.89
CA ASP A 130 11.15 0.83 -25.04
C ASP A 130 12.54 1.41 -25.37
N GLY A 131 13.37 1.65 -24.35
CA GLY A 131 14.78 2.00 -24.51
C GLY A 131 15.58 0.90 -25.21
N MET A 132 15.42 -0.36 -24.79
CA MET A 132 16.05 -1.52 -25.42
C MET A 132 15.60 -1.70 -26.88
N ARG A 133 14.30 -1.49 -27.16
CA ARG A 133 13.76 -1.53 -28.54
C ARG A 133 14.33 -0.45 -29.44
N ARG A 134 14.55 0.76 -28.93
CA ARG A 134 15.21 1.85 -29.71
C ARG A 134 16.71 1.64 -29.88
N GLY A 135 17.36 0.94 -28.93
CA GLY A 135 18.79 0.63 -28.98
C GLY A 135 19.14 -0.57 -29.86
N LEU A 136 18.16 -1.41 -30.24
CA LEU A 136 18.40 -2.49 -31.20
C LEU A 136 18.58 -1.89 -32.61
N PRO A 137 19.73 -2.11 -33.28
CA PRO A 137 19.92 -1.65 -34.65
C PRO A 137 18.83 -2.27 -35.54
N PRO A 138 18.34 -1.55 -36.57
CA PRO A 138 17.42 -2.14 -37.53
C PRO A 138 18.06 -3.43 -38.04
N GLY A 139 17.44 -4.57 -37.73
CA GLY A 139 17.94 -5.88 -38.15
C GLY A 139 18.23 -5.81 -39.63
N PRO A 140 19.38 -6.35 -40.10
CA PRO A 140 19.84 -6.17 -41.47
C PRO A 140 18.68 -6.55 -42.39
N GLY A 141 18.07 -5.51 -42.97
CA GLY A 141 17.04 -5.66 -43.97
C GLY A 141 17.68 -6.51 -45.03
N GLY A 142 17.23 -7.76 -45.13
CA GLY A 142 17.53 -8.62 -46.24
C GLY A 142 17.14 -7.86 -47.48
N ARG A 143 18.11 -7.20 -48.10
CA ARG A 143 18.07 -6.87 -49.50
C ARG A 143 17.98 -8.22 -50.18
N ILE A 144 16.75 -8.67 -50.42
CA ILE A 144 16.48 -9.73 -51.38
C ILE A 144 16.95 -9.12 -52.70
N GLU A 145 18.21 -9.37 -53.06
CA GLU A 145 18.71 -9.21 -54.40
C GLU A 145 17.77 -10.01 -55.30
N ARG A 146 16.94 -9.30 -56.05
CA ARG A 146 16.20 -9.90 -57.16
C ARG A 146 17.24 -10.32 -58.21
N PRO A 147 17.33 -11.61 -58.56
CA PRO A 147 18.23 -12.03 -59.63
C PRO A 147 17.75 -11.41 -60.95
N ALA A 148 18.69 -10.86 -61.72
CA ALA A 148 18.44 -10.25 -63.02
C ALA A 148 17.92 -11.31 -64.01
N PRO A 149 16.95 -10.99 -64.90
CA PRO A 149 16.51 -11.93 -65.94
C PRO A 149 17.59 -12.03 -67.02
N GLY A 150 18.13 -13.23 -67.21
CA GLY A 150 19.03 -13.54 -68.32
C GLY A 150 18.29 -13.50 -69.66
N TYR A 151 18.91 -12.84 -70.64
CA TYR A 151 18.50 -12.85 -72.04
C TYR A 151 18.87 -14.20 -72.68
N LEU A 152 17.90 -14.84 -73.32
CA LEU A 152 18.05 -15.76 -74.46
C LEU A 152 16.99 -15.41 -75.50
#